data_AF-A0A926YMV7-F1
#
_entry.id   AF-A0A926YMV7-F1
#
_cell.length_a   1.000
_cell.length_b   1.000
_cell.length_c   1.000
_cell.angle_alpha   90.00
_cell.angle_beta   90.00
_cell.angle_gamma   90.00
#
_symmetry.space_group_name_H-M   'P 1'
#
loop_
_entity.id
_entity.type
_entity.pdbx_description
1 polymer ?
#
loop_
_entity_poly.entity_id
_entity_poly.type
_entity_poly.pdbx_seq_one_letter_code
_entity_poly.pdbx_strand_id
1 'polypeptide(L)'
;MMDNPLSNSQESTLEKSENRQVSFPTFASRTLKAGFALLVFGAIFIVLIKFNAGGPEILLFPPDPIPFAGGAIVLVALTLLGVPLIPAATAGVAIWWLIQDFFF
;
A
#
# COMPACT_ATOMS: atom_id res chain seq x y z
N MET A 1 -19.55 59.58 -25.29
CA MET A 1 -19.72 59.35 -23.84
C MET A 1 -20.43 58.03 -23.66
N MET A 2 -19.67 56.97 -23.40
CA MET A 2 -20.07 55.85 -22.55
C MET A 2 -18.81 55.00 -22.35
N ASP A 3 -18.36 55.05 -21.11
CA ASP A 3 -17.10 54.52 -20.64
C ASP A 3 -17.27 53.04 -20.23
N ASN A 4 -16.27 52.24 -20.59
CA ASN A 4 -15.73 51.14 -19.76
C ASN A 4 -16.55 49.82 -19.66
N PRO A 5 -15.95 48.73 -19.14
CA PRO A 5 -15.11 47.80 -19.91
C PRO A 5 -15.65 46.36 -19.87
N LEU A 6 -15.48 45.61 -20.97
CA LEU A 6 -15.62 44.15 -20.98
C LEU A 6 -14.39 43.52 -20.32
N SER A 7 -14.36 43.56 -18.99
CA SER A 7 -13.47 42.77 -18.15
C SER A 7 -14.32 41.84 -17.29
N ASN A 8 -13.87 40.60 -17.12
CA ASN A 8 -14.46 39.50 -16.34
C ASN A 8 -15.63 38.72 -16.95
N SER A 9 -15.29 37.66 -17.69
CA SER A 9 -15.69 36.29 -17.33
C SER A 9 -15.14 35.28 -18.33
N GLN A 10 -13.85 35.36 -18.66
CA GLN A 10 -13.20 34.22 -19.29
C GLN A 10 -12.89 33.21 -18.18
N GLU A 11 -13.91 32.39 -17.95
CA GLU A 11 -13.93 31.07 -17.35
C GLU A 11 -12.62 30.60 -16.71
N SER A 12 -12.74 30.43 -15.40
CA SER A 12 -11.94 29.62 -14.48
C SER A 12 -11.78 28.14 -14.86
N THR A 13 -11.91 27.77 -16.14
CA THR A 13 -11.78 26.39 -16.63
C THR A 13 -10.34 25.87 -16.67
N LEU A 14 -9.35 26.71 -16.34
CA LEU A 14 -7.96 26.29 -16.10
C LEU A 14 -7.62 25.96 -14.63
N GLU A 15 -8.55 26.09 -13.69
CA GLU A 15 -8.36 25.64 -12.29
C GLU A 15 -8.74 24.17 -12.06
N LYS A 16 -8.94 23.41 -13.13
CA LYS A 16 -9.03 21.94 -13.07
C LYS A 16 -7.74 21.28 -13.55
N SER A 17 -6.62 21.99 -13.45
CA SER A 17 -5.30 21.35 -13.43
C SER A 17 -5.19 20.57 -12.12
N GLU A 18 -5.48 19.27 -12.21
CA GLU A 18 -4.55 18.21 -11.82
C GLU A 18 -3.83 18.35 -10.46
N ASN A 19 -4.39 19.08 -9.50
CA ASN A 19 -3.78 19.24 -8.19
C ASN A 19 -4.24 18.09 -7.30
N ARG A 20 -3.87 16.86 -7.69
CA ARG A 20 -3.85 15.69 -6.79
C ARG A 20 -2.68 15.83 -5.83
N GLN A 21 -2.52 17.02 -5.23
CA GLN A 21 -1.69 17.23 -4.06
C GLN A 21 -2.31 16.39 -2.96
N VAL A 22 -1.74 15.19 -2.75
CA VAL A 22 -2.06 14.38 -1.59
C VAL A 22 -1.72 15.24 -0.39
N SER A 23 -2.76 15.77 0.26
CA SER A 23 -2.57 16.65 1.41
C SER A 23 -1.69 15.93 2.43
N PHE A 24 -0.68 16.62 2.96
CA PHE A 24 0.24 16.10 3.97
C PHE A 24 -0.44 15.27 5.08
N PRO A 25 -1.61 15.65 5.63
CA PRO A 25 -2.35 14.80 6.58
C PRO A 25 -2.82 13.45 6.01
N THR A 26 -3.22 13.41 4.74
CA THR A 26 -3.60 12.16 4.05
C THR A 26 -2.40 11.24 3.86
N PHE A 27 -1.25 11.80 3.50
CA PHE A 27 -0.01 11.04 3.39
C PHE A 27 0.40 10.46 4.76
N ALA A 28 0.41 11.28 5.82
CA ALA A 28 0.74 10.81 7.17
C ALA A 28 -0.22 9.71 7.64
N SER A 29 -1.52 9.84 7.40
CA SER A 29 -2.51 8.81 7.73
C SER A 29 -2.25 7.50 6.98
N ARG A 30 -1.90 7.56 5.69
CA ARG A 30 -1.56 6.38 4.89
C ARG A 30 -0.27 5.73 5.35
N THR A 31 0.75 6.51 5.67
CA THR A 31 2.02 6.01 6.19
C THR A 31 1.84 5.35 7.56
N LEU A 32 1.01 5.92 8.44
CA LEU A 32 0.71 5.30 9.74
C LEU A 32 -0.03 3.96 9.57
N LYS A 33 -1.00 3.90 8.64
CA LYS A 33 -1.71 2.66 8.30
C LYS A 33 -0.78 1.62 7.70
N ALA A 34 0.09 2.02 6.77
CA ALA A 34 1.07 1.14 6.15
C ALA A 34 2.07 0.61 7.19
N GLY A 35 2.55 1.47 8.09
CA GLY A 35 3.45 1.08 9.18
C GLY A 35 2.80 0.13 10.16
N PHE A 36 1.55 0.39 10.57
CA PHE A 36 0.81 -0.51 11.46
C PHE A 36 0.56 -1.87 10.78
N ALA A 37 0.16 -1.87 9.51
CA ALA A 37 -0.06 -3.10 8.77
C ALA A 37 1.25 -3.88 8.54
N LEU A 38 2.37 -3.19 8.29
CA LEU A 38 3.69 -3.80 8.19
C LEU A 38 4.11 -4.44 9.53
N LEU A 39 3.84 -3.78 10.67
CA LEU A 39 4.10 -4.36 11.99
C LEU A 39 3.27 -5.62 12.25
N VAL A 40 1.97 -5.58 11.94
CA VAL A 40 1.09 -6.75 12.07
C VAL A 40 1.55 -7.89 11.15
N PHE A 41 1.88 -7.57 9.90
CA PHE A 41 2.38 -8.53 8.92
C PHE A 41 3.71 -9.17 9.34
N GLY A 42 4.63 -8.36 9.86
CA GLY A 42 5.89 -8.83 10.45
C GLY A 42 5.69 -9.68 11.71
N ALA A 43 4.74 -9.33 12.58
CA ALA A 43 4.43 -10.14 13.74
C ALA A 43 3.92 -11.54 13.35
N ILE A 44 3.09 -11.64 12.31
CA ILE A 44 2.64 -12.92 11.75
C ILE A 44 3.84 -13.75 11.27
N PHE A 45 4.77 -13.15 10.54
CA PHE A 45 5.97 -13.83 10.07
C PHE A 45 6.87 -14.33 11.21
N ILE A 46 7.08 -13.50 12.24
CA ILE A 46 7.86 -13.87 13.43
C ILE A 46 7.19 -15.06 14.15
N VAL A 47 5.87 -15.04 14.29
CA VAL A 47 5.10 -16.15 14.90
C VAL A 47 5.27 -17.42 14.08
N LEU A 48 5.15 -17.33 12.75
CA LEU A 48 5.31 -18.49 11.86
C LEU A 48 6.72 -19.10 11.96
N ILE A 49 7.77 -18.27 11.99
CA ILE A 49 9.15 -18.73 12.24
C ILE A 49 9.29 -19.35 13.62
N LYS A 50 8.88 -18.63 14.67
CA LYS A 50 9.17 -19.02 16.06
C LYS A 50 8.43 -20.27 16.50
N PHE A 51 7.20 -20.44 16.04
CA PHE A 51 6.39 -21.58 16.41
C PHE A 51 6.52 -22.75 15.45
N ASN A 52 7.29 -22.61 14.36
CA ASN A 52 7.32 -23.58 13.25
C ASN A 52 5.90 -24.07 12.93
N ALA A 53 4.92 -23.16 13.02
CA ALA A 53 3.50 -23.47 13.10
C ALA A 53 2.90 -23.91 11.75
N GLY A 54 3.74 -24.01 10.72
CA GLY A 54 3.50 -24.85 9.58
C GLY A 54 4.08 -26.23 9.88
N GLY A 55 3.23 -27.14 10.38
CA GLY A 55 3.42 -28.53 9.99
C GLY A 55 3.48 -28.62 8.46
N PRO A 56 4.00 -29.73 7.90
CA PRO A 56 4.27 -29.89 6.46
C PRO A 56 3.09 -29.61 5.51
N GLU A 57 1.88 -29.34 6.03
CA GLU A 57 0.65 -29.05 5.28
C GLU A 57 0.29 -27.56 5.14
N ILE A 58 0.89 -26.61 5.90
CA ILE A 58 0.48 -25.18 5.86
C ILE A 58 1.59 -24.25 5.37
N LEU A 59 2.86 -24.61 5.61
CA LEU A 59 4.02 -24.00 5.00
C LEU A 59 4.84 -25.14 4.41
N LEU A 60 4.76 -25.32 3.09
CA LEU A 60 5.53 -26.34 2.36
C LEU A 60 7.04 -26.21 2.60
N PHE A 61 7.50 -25.04 3.02
CA PHE A 61 8.91 -24.72 3.24
C PHE A 61 9.08 -23.74 4.40
N PRO A 62 10.24 -23.73 5.08
CA PRO A 62 10.54 -22.74 6.11
C PRO A 62 10.28 -21.32 5.56
N PRO A 63 9.61 -20.45 6.34
CA PRO A 63 9.29 -19.10 5.89
C PRO A 63 10.59 -18.30 5.66
N ASP A 64 10.96 -18.13 4.39
CA ASP A 64 12.15 -17.38 3.99
C ASP A 64 11.89 -15.86 4.08
N PRO A 65 12.88 -15.06 4.51
CA PRO A 65 12.71 -13.61 4.62
C PRO A 65 12.63 -12.92 3.24
N ILE A 66 13.11 -13.54 2.16
CA ILE A 66 13.09 -12.94 0.82
C ILE A 66 11.67 -12.90 0.23
N PRO A 67 10.92 -14.02 0.13
CA PRO A 67 9.52 -14.00 -0.30
C PRO A 67 8.64 -13.11 0.59
N PHE A 68 8.89 -13.13 1.90
CA PHE A 68 8.18 -12.28 2.86
C PHE A 68 8.39 -10.79 2.58
N ALA A 69 9.64 -10.37 2.33
CA ALA A 69 9.95 -8.98 2.00
C ALA A 69 9.22 -8.53 0.73
N GLY A 70 9.12 -9.39 -0.28
CA GLY A 70 8.36 -9.12 -1.50
C GLY A 70 6.88 -8.83 -1.22
N GLY A 71 6.21 -9.68 -0.44
CA GLY A 71 4.81 -9.47 -0.04
C GLY A 71 4.62 -8.20 0.81
N ALA A 72 5.55 -7.92 1.72
CA ALA A 72 5.53 -6.73 2.57
C ALA A 72 5.67 -5.43 1.77
N ILE A 73 6.55 -5.41 0.75
CA ILE A 73 6.72 -4.27 -0.15
C ILE A 73 5.42 -3.97 -0.90
N VAL A 74 4.75 -5.00 -1.42
CA VAL A 74 3.47 -4.85 -2.14
C VAL A 74 2.38 -4.33 -1.20
N LEU A 75 2.28 -4.86 0.01
CA LEU A 75 1.35 -4.37 1.03
C LEU A 75 1.55 -2.88 1.32
N VAL A 76 2.80 -2.46 1.54
CA VAL A 76 3.12 -1.06 1.83
C VAL A 76 2.83 -0.17 0.63
N ALA A 77 3.24 -0.58 -0.58
CA ALA A 77 3.02 0.18 -1.81
C ALA A 77 1.52 0.41 -2.08
N LEU A 78 0.70 -0.63 -1.96
CA LEU A 78 -0.75 -0.54 -2.16
C LEU A 78 -1.41 0.34 -1.09
N THR A 79 -0.97 0.23 0.16
CA THR A 79 -1.50 1.07 1.25
C THR A 79 -1.15 2.55 1.06
N LEU A 80 0.06 2.86 0.57
CA LEU A 80 0.47 4.22 0.23
C LEU A 80 -0.29 4.78 -0.99
N LEU A 81 -0.59 3.92 -1.98
CA LEU A 81 -1.46 4.27 -3.11
C LEU A 81 -2.90 4.58 -2.69
N GLY A 82 -3.30 4.17 -1.48
CA GLY A 82 -4.62 4.42 -0.90
C GLY A 82 -5.59 3.26 -1.09
N VAL A 83 -5.09 2.07 -1.42
CA VAL A 83 -5.88 0.84 -1.43
C VAL A 83 -6.32 0.52 0.00
N PRO A 84 -7.56 0.04 0.22
CA PRO A 84 -7.99 -0.40 1.54
C PRO A 84 -7.07 -1.50 2.09
N LEU A 85 -6.88 -1.50 3.40
CA LEU A 85 -5.86 -2.34 4.05
C LEU A 85 -6.08 -3.84 3.83
N ILE A 86 -7.34 -4.30 3.82
CA ILE A 86 -7.68 -5.71 3.65
C ILE A 86 -7.25 -6.22 2.26
N PRO A 87 -7.69 -5.61 1.13
CA PRO A 87 -7.18 -5.95 -0.19
C PRO A 87 -5.66 -5.84 -0.33
N ALA A 88 -5.03 -4.82 0.27
CA ALA A 88 -3.58 -4.66 0.23
C ALA A 88 -2.86 -5.80 0.97
N ALA A 89 -3.41 -6.23 2.10
CA ALA A 89 -2.90 -7.37 2.85
C ALA A 89 -3.07 -8.69 2.08
N THR A 90 -4.23 -8.92 1.47
CA THR A 90 -4.47 -10.10 0.63
C THR A 90 -3.51 -10.16 -0.55
N ALA A 91 -3.26 -9.04 -1.22
CA ALA A 91 -2.29 -8.95 -2.30
C ALA A 91 -0.86 -9.20 -1.80
N GLY A 92 -0.48 -8.64 -0.65
CA GLY A 92 0.83 -8.90 -0.03
C GLY A 92 1.05 -10.38 0.29
N VAL A 93 0.06 -11.05 0.88
CA VAL A 93 0.12 -12.50 1.14
C VAL A 93 0.21 -13.30 -0.16
N ALA A 94 -0.61 -12.97 -1.16
CA ALA A 94 -0.60 -13.67 -2.44
C ALA A 94 0.75 -13.55 -3.15
N ILE A 95 1.37 -12.37 -3.12
CA ILE A 95 2.70 -12.15 -3.68
C ILE A 95 3.78 -12.87 -2.86
N TRP A 96 3.67 -12.87 -1.53
CA TRP A 96 4.56 -13.68 -0.69
C TRP A 96 4.49 -15.15 -1.10
N TRP A 97 3.30 -15.74 -1.18
CA TRP A 97 3.12 -17.13 -1.61
C TRP A 97 3.65 -17.39 -3.01
N LEU A 98 3.33 -16.52 -3.96
CA LEU A 98 3.81 -16.64 -5.33
C LEU A 98 5.34 -16.62 -5.41
N ILE A 99 6.01 -15.70 -4.69
CA ILE A 99 7.47 -15.67 -4.65
C ILE A 99 8.00 -16.92 -3.94
N GLN A 100 7.32 -17.41 -2.90
CA GLN A 100 7.73 -18.63 -2.21
C GLN A 100 7.69 -19.85 -3.14
N ASP A 101 6.66 -19.98 -4.00
CA ASP A 101 6.55 -21.01 -5.03
C ASP A 101 7.60 -20.88 -6.15
N PHE A 102 8.20 -19.70 -6.37
CA PHE A 102 9.26 -19.54 -7.36
C PHE A 102 10.65 -19.93 -6.84
N PHE A 103 10.85 -19.87 -5.52
CA PHE A 103 12.14 -20.15 -4.90
C PHE A 103 12.29 -21.62 -4.45
N PHE A 104 11.20 -22.39 -4.43
CA PHE A 104 11.14 -23.78 -3.97
C PHE A 104 10.32 -24.66 -4.91
#